data_AF-A0A382STY4-F1
#
_entry.id   AF-A0A382STY4-F1
#
_cell.length_a   1.000
_cell.length_b   1.000
_cell.length_c   1.000
_cell.angle_alpha   90.00
_cell.angle_beta   90.00
_cell.angle_gamma   90.00
#
_symmetry.space_group_name_H-M   'P 1'
#
loop_
_entity.id
_entity.type
_entity.pdbx_description
1 polymer ?
#
loop_
_entity_poly.entity_id
_entity_poly.type
_entity_poly.pdbx_seq_one_letter_code
_entity_poly.pdbx_strand_id
1 'polypeptide(L)'
;MASEFSNIIMHTIRSIVLALLVSAPVGAQVTNNPFPEPIPVSEGAIVVGLEEFTTLPNVNGATARPMVLIDEPGSGRLFVNDMWGLLHSVSYDGSVTQYLDIREPGWGVLVESPPEVALIMELGLQSFAFHPQFSVSGTAGYGKLYTWLDTDDTRPEPDFVPGGGQDTHDLVLLEWAAVDPNSSTYDGGPPRELIRIEQPFDNHNGGRIGFNHLSEPGDSDFGLLYIGMADGGAAGDELDIAQNLGSGFGKVLRIHPLGSNSANGR
;
A
#
# COMPACT_ATOMS: atom_id res chain seq x y z
N MET A 1 -48.01 -37.29 16.82
CA MET A 1 -47.65 -36.53 18.03
C MET A 1 -46.16 -36.60 18.37
N ALA A 2 -45.48 -37.76 18.38
CA ALA A 2 -44.04 -37.79 18.71
C ALA A 2 -43.10 -37.15 17.66
N SER A 3 -43.48 -37.10 16.38
CA SER A 3 -42.66 -36.55 15.30
C SER A 3 -42.64 -35.01 15.24
N GLU A 4 -43.72 -34.35 15.67
CA GLU A 4 -43.79 -32.88 15.67
C GLU A 4 -42.95 -32.25 16.79
N PHE A 5 -42.90 -32.90 17.96
CA PHE A 5 -42.04 -32.44 19.07
C PHE A 5 -40.54 -32.51 18.74
N SER A 6 -40.12 -33.52 17.97
CA SER A 6 -38.72 -33.68 17.54
C SER A 6 -38.26 -32.58 16.57
N ASN A 7 -39.12 -32.19 15.62
CA ASN A 7 -38.83 -31.13 14.66
C ASN A 7 -38.78 -29.74 15.31
N ILE A 8 -39.63 -29.49 16.32
CA ILE A 8 -39.61 -28.23 17.07
C ILE A 8 -38.31 -28.10 17.88
N ILE A 9 -37.88 -29.17 18.56
CA ILE A 9 -36.64 -29.16 19.34
C ILE A 9 -35.41 -28.95 18.44
N MET A 10 -35.33 -29.59 17.27
CA MET A 10 -34.23 -29.41 16.32
C MET A 10 -34.17 -28.01 15.70
N HIS A 11 -35.33 -27.41 15.38
CA HIS A 11 -35.37 -26.04 14.86
C HIS A 11 -34.95 -25.02 15.91
N THR A 12 -35.39 -25.19 17.15
CA THR A 12 -35.02 -24.28 18.24
C THR A 12 -33.53 -24.35 18.55
N ILE A 13 -32.92 -25.54 18.51
CA ILE A 13 -31.46 -25.72 18.71
C ILE A 13 -30.66 -25.09 17.55
N ARG A 14 -31.10 -25.24 16.28
CA ARG A 14 -30.44 -24.60 15.13
C ARG A 14 -30.52 -23.07 15.18
N SER A 15 -31.65 -22.51 15.61
CA SER A 15 -31.82 -21.05 15.77
C SER A 15 -30.97 -20.48 16.91
N ILE A 16 -30.78 -21.22 18.00
CA ILE A 16 -29.92 -20.79 19.12
C ILE A 16 -28.43 -20.83 18.73
N VAL A 17 -27.99 -21.84 17.98
CA VAL A 17 -26.60 -21.92 17.48
C VAL A 17 -26.31 -20.84 16.44
N LEU A 18 -27.27 -20.51 15.56
CA LEU A 18 -27.12 -19.42 14.59
C LEU A 18 -27.10 -18.04 15.28
N ALA A 19 -27.90 -17.83 16.34
CA ALA A 19 -27.86 -16.60 17.13
C ALA A 19 -26.55 -16.44 17.92
N LEU A 20 -26.00 -17.53 18.47
CA LEU A 20 -24.71 -17.53 19.17
C LEU A 20 -23.53 -17.25 18.23
N LEU A 21 -23.58 -17.73 16.98
CA LEU A 21 -22.55 -17.47 15.97
C LEU A 21 -22.56 -16.04 15.42
N VAL A 22 -23.72 -15.37 15.43
CA VAL A 22 -23.84 -13.95 15.02
C VAL A 22 -23.51 -12.98 16.15
N SER A 23 -23.56 -13.41 17.43
CA SER A 23 -23.19 -12.57 18.59
C SER A 23 -21.69 -12.55 18.92
N ALA A 24 -20.88 -13.42 18.33
CA ALA A 24 -19.45 -13.51 18.62
C ALA A 24 -18.58 -12.29 18.19
N PRO A 25 -18.92 -11.44 17.18
CA PRO A 25 -18.03 -10.35 16.82
C PRO A 25 -18.24 -9.11 17.70
N VAL A 26 -19.31 -9.03 18.51
CA VAL A 26 -19.58 -7.86 19.36
C VAL A 26 -18.62 -7.80 20.55
N GLY A 27 -18.08 -8.95 20.99
CA GLY A 27 -17.09 -9.01 22.07
C GLY A 27 -15.64 -8.73 21.64
N ALA A 28 -15.37 -8.61 20.34
CA ALA A 28 -14.01 -8.49 19.80
C ALA A 28 -13.57 -7.05 19.51
N GLN A 29 -14.47 -6.06 19.58
CA GLN A 29 -14.11 -4.63 19.53
C GLN A 29 -13.96 -4.05 20.93
N VAL A 30 -13.20 -4.70 21.80
CA VAL A 30 -12.62 -3.99 22.94
C VAL A 30 -11.48 -3.17 22.38
N THR A 31 -11.72 -1.87 22.19
CA THR A 31 -10.63 -0.90 22.06
C THR A 31 -9.67 -1.15 23.22
N ASN A 32 -8.41 -1.43 22.92
CA ASN A 32 -7.35 -1.59 23.90
C ASN A 32 -6.94 -0.23 24.46
N ASN A 33 -7.92 0.64 24.78
CA ASN A 33 -7.69 2.04 25.12
C ASN A 33 -6.58 2.12 26.17
N PRO A 34 -5.35 2.52 25.77
CA PRO A 34 -4.22 2.51 26.69
C PRO A 34 -4.38 3.59 27.76
N PHE A 35 -5.34 4.49 27.59
CA PHE A 35 -5.70 5.57 28.49
C PHE A 35 -7.16 5.39 28.95
N PRO A 36 -7.43 4.49 29.92
CA PRO A 36 -8.79 4.29 30.45
C PRO A 36 -9.39 5.58 31.04
N GLU A 37 -8.53 6.52 31.44
CA GLU A 37 -8.91 7.89 31.82
C GLU A 37 -8.54 8.88 30.72
N PRO A 38 -9.36 9.93 30.48
CA PRO A 38 -9.02 10.99 29.53
C PRO A 38 -7.67 11.64 29.86
N ILE A 39 -6.84 11.89 28.84
CA ILE A 39 -5.62 12.68 29.01
C ILE A 39 -6.05 14.10 29.46
N PRO A 40 -5.56 14.60 30.61
CA PRO A 40 -5.94 15.92 31.10
C PRO A 40 -5.65 17.00 30.07
N VAL A 41 -6.57 17.96 29.87
CA VAL A 41 -6.42 19.04 28.87
C VAL A 41 -5.55 20.19 29.38
N SER A 42 -4.65 19.94 30.32
CA SER A 42 -3.75 20.96 30.87
C SER A 42 -2.60 21.25 29.91
N GLU A 43 -2.13 22.51 29.90
CA GLU A 43 -0.89 22.88 29.21
C GLU A 43 0.25 21.94 29.63
N GLY A 44 0.96 21.35 28.65
CA GLY A 44 2.02 20.38 28.89
C GLY A 44 1.58 18.93 29.16
N ALA A 45 0.27 18.61 29.08
CA ALA A 45 -0.20 17.22 29.20
C ALA A 45 0.31 16.32 28.06
N ILE A 46 0.54 16.89 26.88
CA ILE A 46 1.23 16.27 25.76
C ILE A 46 2.34 17.21 25.35
N VAL A 47 3.58 16.73 25.42
CA VAL A 47 4.77 17.44 24.93
C VAL A 47 5.37 16.62 23.80
N VAL A 48 5.49 17.23 22.62
CA VAL A 48 6.16 16.61 21.46
C VAL A 48 7.55 17.19 21.37
N GLY A 49 8.56 16.35 21.60
CA GLY A 49 9.95 16.67 21.25
C GLY A 49 10.16 16.39 19.77
N LEU A 50 10.77 17.33 19.06
CA LEU A 50 11.21 17.15 17.68
C LEU A 50 12.73 17.22 17.66
N GLU A 51 13.35 16.26 16.98
CA GLU A 51 14.77 16.24 16.69
C GLU A 51 14.94 16.15 15.18
N GLU A 52 15.86 16.93 14.62
CA GLU A 52 16.20 16.80 13.21
C GLU A 52 16.92 15.47 13.01
N PHE A 53 16.38 14.62 12.14
CA PHE A 53 16.94 13.29 11.88
C PHE A 53 17.80 13.27 10.63
N THR A 54 17.23 13.64 9.47
CA THR A 54 17.95 13.72 8.20
C THR A 54 17.21 14.60 7.19
N THR A 55 17.88 14.94 6.09
CA THR A 55 17.33 15.66 4.94
C THR A 55 17.61 14.89 3.66
N LEU A 56 16.56 14.62 2.86
CA LEU A 56 16.72 14.04 1.53
C LEU A 56 17.29 15.07 0.54
N PRO A 57 18.11 14.64 -0.43
CA PRO A 57 18.67 15.55 -1.41
C PRO A 57 17.59 16.15 -2.31
N ASN A 58 17.80 17.40 -2.75
CA ASN A 58 16.94 18.04 -3.75
C ASN A 58 16.99 17.26 -5.07
N VAL A 59 15.87 17.26 -5.78
CA VAL A 59 15.71 16.62 -7.08
C VAL A 59 15.58 17.70 -8.14
N ASN A 60 16.54 17.81 -9.07
CA ASN A 60 16.55 18.83 -10.12
C ASN A 60 16.35 20.28 -9.61
N GLY A 61 16.85 20.58 -8.41
CA GLY A 61 16.69 21.90 -7.77
C GLY A 61 15.39 22.10 -7.00
N ALA A 62 14.44 21.16 -7.07
CA ALA A 62 13.24 21.11 -6.24
C ALA A 62 13.50 20.39 -4.91
N THR A 63 12.79 20.79 -3.86
CA THR A 63 12.82 20.08 -2.57
C THR A 63 12.26 18.67 -2.72
N ALA A 64 12.90 17.71 -2.03
CA ALA A 64 12.42 16.34 -1.92
C ALA A 64 10.99 16.30 -1.34
N ARG A 65 10.18 15.35 -1.80
CA ARG A 65 8.80 15.14 -1.33
C ARG A 65 8.69 13.74 -0.72
N PRO A 66 9.25 13.52 0.49
CA PRO A 66 9.19 12.22 1.15
C PRO A 66 7.75 11.82 1.44
N MET A 67 7.39 10.58 1.13
CA MET A 67 6.03 10.08 1.34
C MET A 67 5.96 9.11 2.51
N VAL A 68 6.72 8.02 2.47
CA VAL A 68 6.67 6.99 3.51
C VAL A 68 8.05 6.56 3.96
N LEU A 69 8.26 6.48 5.27
CA LEU A 69 9.46 5.96 5.91
C LEU A 69 9.15 4.60 6.57
N ILE A 70 9.90 3.54 6.23
CA ILE A 70 9.77 2.23 6.87
C ILE A 70 11.10 1.55 7.12
N ASP A 71 11.11 0.61 8.06
CA ASP A 71 12.17 -0.38 8.19
C ASP A 71 12.18 -1.38 7.03
N GLU A 72 13.38 -1.66 6.53
CA GLU A 72 13.62 -2.82 5.67
C GLU A 72 13.68 -4.10 6.52
N PRO A 73 12.94 -5.15 6.13
CA PRO A 73 12.98 -6.42 6.85
C PRO A 73 14.39 -7.02 6.96
N GLY A 74 14.91 -7.12 8.19
CA GLY A 74 16.11 -7.90 8.52
C GLY A 74 17.46 -7.21 8.34
N SER A 75 17.54 -6.00 7.79
CA SER A 75 18.81 -5.30 7.52
C SER A 75 19.15 -4.15 8.48
N GLY A 76 18.17 -3.68 9.26
CA GLY A 76 18.33 -2.53 10.14
C GLY A 76 18.52 -1.19 9.42
N ARG A 77 18.06 -1.09 8.16
CA ARG A 77 18.00 0.18 7.41
C ARG A 77 16.57 0.70 7.39
N LEU A 78 16.42 2.02 7.38
CA LEU A 78 15.18 2.67 6.99
C LEU A 78 15.18 2.93 5.49
N PHE A 79 14.00 3.04 4.89
CA PHE A 79 13.82 3.44 3.51
C PHE A 79 12.73 4.47 3.40
N VAL A 80 12.92 5.42 2.48
CA VAL A 80 11.96 6.46 2.17
C VAL A 80 11.85 6.70 0.67
N ASN A 81 10.63 6.72 0.16
CA ASN A 81 10.38 7.17 -1.20
C ASN A 81 10.18 8.68 -1.25
N ASP A 82 10.72 9.28 -2.30
CA ASP A 82 10.42 10.63 -2.75
C ASP A 82 9.41 10.53 -3.89
N MET A 83 8.35 11.33 -3.84
CA MET A 83 7.31 11.38 -4.86
C MET A 83 7.87 11.68 -6.25
N TRP A 84 9.07 12.28 -6.36
CA TRP A 84 9.79 12.45 -7.62
C TRP A 84 10.29 11.15 -8.28
N GLY A 85 9.94 9.95 -7.79
CA GLY A 85 10.34 8.68 -8.42
C GLY A 85 11.62 8.06 -7.88
N LEU A 86 12.06 8.49 -6.69
CA LEU A 86 13.29 8.01 -6.05
C LEU A 86 13.00 7.21 -4.80
N LEU A 87 13.78 6.17 -4.55
CA LEU A 87 13.79 5.41 -3.30
C LEU A 87 15.19 5.53 -2.68
N HIS A 88 15.22 5.96 -1.42
CA HIS A 88 16.44 6.14 -0.65
C HIS A 88 16.47 5.17 0.54
N SER A 89 17.64 4.65 0.86
CA SER A 89 17.93 4.08 2.17
C SER A 89 18.45 5.17 3.11
N VAL A 90 18.11 5.04 4.39
CA VAL A 90 18.53 5.92 5.47
C VAL A 90 19.01 5.05 6.62
N SER A 91 20.25 5.25 7.07
CA SER A 91 20.74 4.62 8.29
C SER A 91 20.15 5.31 9.53
N TYR A 92 20.11 4.60 10.65
CA TYR A 92 19.64 5.15 11.93
C TYR A 92 20.49 6.30 12.49
N ASP A 93 21.66 6.59 11.90
CA ASP A 93 22.46 7.79 12.20
C ASP A 93 22.16 8.98 11.27
N GLY A 94 21.21 8.82 10.34
CA GLY A 94 20.75 9.87 9.44
C GLY A 94 21.44 9.91 8.07
N SER A 95 22.36 8.99 7.76
CA SER A 95 23.01 8.97 6.44
C SER A 95 22.06 8.50 5.34
N VAL A 96 21.97 9.25 4.24
CA VAL A 96 21.06 8.97 3.11
C VAL A 96 21.85 8.41 1.92
N THR A 97 21.35 7.33 1.30
CA THR A 97 21.89 6.76 0.06
C THR A 97 20.76 6.48 -0.92
N GLN A 98 20.85 6.99 -2.15
CA GLN A 98 19.90 6.64 -3.21
C GLN A 98 20.01 5.15 -3.52
N TYR A 99 18.91 4.42 -3.34
CA TYR A 99 18.85 2.99 -3.59
C TYR A 99 18.37 2.69 -5.01
N LEU A 100 17.28 3.34 -5.46
CA LEU A 100 16.70 3.14 -6.78
C LEU A 100 16.18 4.48 -7.33
N ASP A 101 16.52 4.78 -8.57
CA ASP A 101 15.87 5.82 -9.37
C ASP A 101 14.98 5.13 -10.42
N ILE A 102 13.66 5.23 -10.25
CA ILE A 102 12.68 4.56 -11.11
C ILE A 102 12.56 5.26 -12.47
N ARG A 103 13.02 6.50 -12.57
CA ARG A 103 12.95 7.30 -13.80
C ARG A 103 14.04 6.94 -14.79
N GLU A 104 15.03 6.14 -14.39
CA GLU A 104 16.09 5.72 -15.28
C GLU A 104 15.48 5.04 -16.53
N PRO A 105 15.73 5.57 -17.75
CA PRO A 105 15.05 5.10 -18.95
C PRO A 105 15.23 3.60 -19.24
N GLY A 106 16.29 2.99 -18.70
CA GLY A 106 16.58 1.56 -18.83
C GLY A 106 15.53 0.65 -18.21
N TRP A 107 14.68 1.15 -17.31
CA TRP A 107 13.59 0.37 -16.72
C TRP A 107 12.37 0.26 -17.63
N GLY A 108 12.21 1.17 -18.59
CA GLY A 108 11.00 1.24 -19.42
C GLY A 108 9.76 1.66 -18.63
N VAL A 109 9.94 2.38 -17.52
CA VAL A 109 8.88 2.96 -16.70
C VAL A 109 8.88 4.46 -16.91
N LEU A 110 7.71 5.06 -17.17
CA LEU A 110 7.54 6.51 -17.18
C LEU A 110 6.88 6.90 -15.86
N VAL A 111 7.55 7.73 -15.05
CA VAL A 111 6.95 8.23 -13.81
C VAL A 111 6.33 9.58 -14.12
N GLU A 112 5.03 9.69 -13.92
CA GLU A 112 4.37 10.99 -14.03
C GLU A 112 4.77 11.84 -12.83
N SER A 113 5.45 12.94 -13.11
CA SER A 113 5.79 13.93 -12.12
C SER A 113 5.84 15.28 -12.81
N PRO A 114 5.25 16.34 -12.23
CA PRO A 114 5.18 17.60 -12.93
C PRO A 114 6.59 18.16 -13.16
N PRO A 115 6.84 18.79 -14.32
CA PRO A 115 8.17 19.31 -14.67
C PRO A 115 8.63 20.46 -13.76
N GLU A 116 7.72 21.02 -12.96
CA GLU A 116 7.95 22.09 -11.99
C GLU A 116 7.27 21.76 -10.66
N VAL A 117 7.71 22.41 -9.57
CA VAL A 117 7.07 22.26 -8.26
C VAL A 117 5.64 22.81 -8.32
N ALA A 118 4.66 21.90 -8.36
CA ALA A 118 3.26 22.25 -8.22
C ALA A 118 2.87 22.38 -6.73
N LEU A 119 2.07 23.40 -6.41
CA LEU A 119 1.55 23.66 -5.06
C LEU A 119 0.66 22.51 -4.56
N ILE A 120 -0.03 21.84 -5.47
CA ILE A 120 -0.78 20.60 -5.24
C ILE A 120 -0.21 19.60 -6.23
N MET A 121 0.23 18.46 -5.71
CA MET A 121 0.88 17.42 -6.50
C MET A 121 0.57 16.10 -5.81
N GLU A 122 -0.21 15.28 -6.47
CA GLU A 122 -0.60 13.94 -6.03
C GLU A 122 -0.14 12.88 -7.03
N LEU A 123 0.82 13.25 -7.90
CA LEU A 123 1.39 12.43 -8.95
C LEU A 123 2.85 12.08 -8.64
N GLY A 124 3.21 10.82 -8.85
CA GLY A 124 4.57 10.32 -8.80
C GLY A 124 4.66 9.01 -8.04
N LEU A 125 5.80 8.76 -7.38
CA LEU A 125 5.96 7.57 -6.55
C LEU A 125 5.22 7.75 -5.21
N GLN A 126 4.01 7.23 -5.14
CA GLN A 126 3.12 7.31 -3.99
C GLN A 126 3.62 6.49 -2.81
N SER A 127 4.06 5.25 -3.07
CA SER A 127 4.45 4.34 -2.00
C SER A 127 5.32 3.18 -2.46
N PHE A 128 5.85 2.45 -1.48
CA PHE A 128 6.58 1.22 -1.69
C PHE A 128 6.44 0.28 -0.48
N ALA A 129 6.73 -1.00 -0.70
CA ALA A 129 6.81 -2.01 0.35
C ALA A 129 7.84 -3.09 0.02
N PHE A 130 8.55 -3.58 1.03
CA PHE A 130 9.36 -4.79 0.92
C PHE A 130 8.50 -6.01 1.24
N HIS A 131 8.67 -7.11 0.50
CA HIS A 131 8.08 -8.39 0.89
C HIS A 131 8.56 -8.78 2.30
N PRO A 132 7.74 -9.40 3.17
CA PRO A 132 8.16 -9.82 4.52
C PRO A 132 9.36 -10.79 4.55
N GLN A 133 9.68 -11.38 3.40
CA GLN A 133 10.80 -12.29 3.21
C GLN A 133 11.94 -11.68 2.36
N PHE A 134 11.98 -10.36 2.19
CA PHE A 134 12.93 -9.66 1.33
C PHE A 134 14.38 -10.10 1.56
N SER A 135 14.80 -10.25 2.80
CA SER A 135 16.16 -10.67 3.20
C SER A 135 16.30 -12.17 3.49
N VAL A 136 15.25 -12.97 3.31
CA VAL A 136 15.25 -14.41 3.65
C VAL A 136 15.61 -15.24 2.43
N SER A 137 16.91 -15.55 2.29
CA SER A 137 17.45 -16.32 1.17
C SER A 137 16.73 -17.65 0.95
N GLY A 138 16.48 -17.99 -0.32
CA GLY A 138 15.81 -19.23 -0.73
C GLY A 138 14.28 -19.20 -0.67
N THR A 139 13.67 -18.10 -0.22
CA THR A 139 12.21 -17.91 -0.25
C THR A 139 11.76 -17.25 -1.55
N ALA A 140 10.46 -17.38 -1.89
CA ALA A 140 9.90 -16.74 -3.07
C ALA A 140 9.87 -15.21 -2.97
N GLY A 141 9.86 -14.66 -1.76
CA GLY A 141 9.90 -13.24 -1.49
C GLY A 141 11.29 -12.62 -1.39
N TYR A 142 12.36 -13.41 -1.54
CA TYR A 142 13.73 -12.90 -1.47
C TYR A 142 13.98 -11.86 -2.56
N GLY A 143 14.48 -10.68 -2.17
CA GLY A 143 14.74 -9.57 -3.07
C GLY A 143 13.49 -8.88 -3.63
N LYS A 144 12.27 -9.27 -3.21
CA LYS A 144 11.02 -8.70 -3.71
C LYS A 144 10.61 -7.41 -2.99
N LEU A 145 10.54 -6.33 -3.74
CA LEU A 145 9.97 -5.06 -3.29
C LEU A 145 8.97 -4.54 -4.34
N TYR A 146 8.03 -3.72 -3.89
CA TYR A 146 6.91 -3.26 -4.69
C TYR A 146 6.85 -1.74 -4.65
N THR A 147 6.58 -1.11 -5.78
CA THR A 147 6.38 0.35 -5.88
C THR A 147 5.02 0.65 -6.48
N TRP A 148 4.36 1.68 -5.96
CA TRP A 148 3.04 2.17 -6.37
C TRP A 148 3.20 3.60 -6.83
N LEU A 149 3.00 3.84 -8.13
CA LEU A 149 3.33 5.12 -8.76
C LEU A 149 2.39 5.49 -9.90
N ASP A 150 2.29 6.79 -10.16
CA ASP A 150 1.58 7.36 -11.30
C ASP A 150 2.47 7.37 -12.55
N THR A 151 1.89 7.06 -13.71
CA THR A 151 2.54 7.03 -15.02
C THR A 151 1.71 7.77 -16.06
N ASP A 152 2.38 8.54 -16.92
CA ASP A 152 1.76 9.21 -18.08
C ASP A 152 1.62 8.28 -19.29
N ASP A 153 2.10 7.03 -19.18
CA ASP A 153 1.93 6.03 -20.21
C ASP A 153 0.56 5.35 -20.12
N THR A 154 -0.45 5.95 -20.75
CA THR A 154 -1.82 5.42 -20.81
C THR A 154 -2.08 4.52 -22.02
N ARG A 155 -1.02 4.13 -22.75
CA ARG A 155 -1.16 3.24 -23.93
C ARG A 155 -1.50 1.79 -23.58
N PRO A 156 -0.95 1.18 -22.51
CA PRO A 156 -1.33 -0.18 -22.12
C PRO A 156 -2.76 -0.22 -21.59
N GLU A 157 -3.50 -1.28 -21.92
CA GLU A 157 -4.87 -1.46 -21.41
C GLU A 157 -4.85 -1.59 -19.88
N PRO A 158 -5.65 -0.80 -19.13
CA PRO A 158 -5.76 -0.88 -17.69
C PRO A 158 -6.53 -2.12 -17.23
N ASP A 159 -6.17 -2.65 -16.05
CA ASP A 159 -6.88 -3.76 -15.42
C ASP A 159 -8.20 -3.31 -14.77
N PHE A 160 -8.25 -2.05 -14.33
CA PHE A 160 -9.41 -1.42 -13.72
C PHE A 160 -9.64 -0.06 -14.35
N VAL A 161 -10.88 0.18 -14.77
CA VAL A 161 -11.33 1.45 -15.36
C VAL A 161 -12.42 2.09 -14.50
N PRO A 162 -12.45 3.42 -14.37
CA PRO A 162 -13.46 4.14 -13.61
C PRO A 162 -14.83 4.16 -14.32
N GLY A 163 -14.86 3.97 -15.64
CA GLY A 163 -16.08 3.99 -16.45
C GLY A 163 -16.64 5.39 -16.75
N GLY A 164 -15.87 6.43 -16.45
CA GLY A 164 -16.17 7.84 -16.67
C GLY A 164 -14.96 8.71 -16.33
N GLY A 165 -15.07 10.03 -16.48
CA GLY A 165 -13.93 10.95 -16.29
C GLY A 165 -13.05 11.06 -17.53
N GLN A 166 -11.80 11.47 -17.33
CA GLN A 166 -10.75 11.52 -18.36
C GLN A 166 -9.69 10.46 -18.07
N ASP A 167 -9.03 9.92 -19.07
CA ASP A 167 -7.80 9.14 -18.85
C ASP A 167 -6.62 10.13 -18.68
N THR A 168 -6.44 10.64 -17.46
CA THR A 168 -5.43 11.68 -17.18
C THR A 168 -4.03 11.10 -17.03
N HIS A 169 -3.95 9.92 -16.42
CA HIS A 169 -2.76 9.13 -16.15
C HIS A 169 -3.19 7.75 -15.63
N ASP A 170 -2.24 6.83 -15.49
CA ASP A 170 -2.45 5.53 -14.88
C ASP A 170 -1.68 5.39 -13.57
N LEU A 171 -2.17 4.52 -12.70
CA LEU A 171 -1.50 4.11 -11.47
C LEU A 171 -1.04 2.65 -11.62
N VAL A 172 0.25 2.40 -11.40
CA VAL A 172 0.88 1.10 -11.66
C VAL A 172 1.58 0.52 -10.44
N LEU A 173 1.31 -0.76 -10.17
CA LEU A 173 2.00 -1.55 -9.15
C LEU A 173 3.11 -2.34 -9.83
N LEU A 174 4.34 -2.06 -9.45
CA LEU A 174 5.52 -2.71 -10.01
C LEU A 174 6.17 -3.60 -8.96
N GLU A 175 6.51 -4.83 -9.35
CA GLU A 175 7.38 -5.74 -8.60
C GLU A 175 8.81 -5.65 -9.12
N TRP A 176 9.75 -5.40 -8.21
CA TRP A 176 11.18 -5.44 -8.48
C TRP A 176 11.80 -6.67 -7.81
N ALA A 177 12.98 -7.07 -8.30
CA ALA A 177 13.68 -8.25 -7.82
C ALA A 177 15.18 -7.93 -7.68
N ALA A 178 15.56 -7.46 -6.50
CA ALA A 178 16.97 -7.27 -6.13
C ALA A 178 17.70 -8.62 -6.13
N VAL A 179 18.95 -8.62 -6.57
CA VAL A 179 19.81 -9.82 -6.57
C VAL A 179 20.40 -10.01 -5.18
N ASP A 180 20.96 -8.94 -4.60
CA ASP A 180 21.41 -8.89 -3.21
C ASP A 180 20.62 -7.84 -2.42
N PRO A 181 19.69 -8.26 -1.54
CA PRO A 181 18.99 -7.39 -0.59
C PRO A 181 19.90 -6.49 0.25
N ASN A 182 21.16 -6.89 0.48
CA ASN A 182 22.10 -6.11 1.29
C ASN A 182 22.89 -5.07 0.47
N SER A 183 22.75 -5.06 -0.86
CA SER A 183 23.41 -4.07 -1.70
C SER A 183 23.00 -2.64 -1.31
N SER A 184 23.92 -1.70 -1.41
CA SER A 184 23.66 -0.28 -1.13
C SER A 184 22.79 0.40 -2.21
N THR A 185 22.75 -0.19 -3.40
CA THR A 185 21.93 0.26 -4.53
C THR A 185 21.19 -0.94 -5.14
N TYR A 186 20.02 -0.70 -5.73
CA TYR A 186 19.28 -1.72 -6.46
C TYR A 186 20.15 -2.31 -7.58
N ASP A 187 20.30 -3.62 -7.57
CA ASP A 187 21.17 -4.40 -8.46
C ASP A 187 20.38 -5.39 -9.34
N GLY A 188 19.05 -5.31 -9.29
CA GLY A 188 18.14 -6.14 -10.07
C GLY A 188 17.89 -5.63 -11.49
N GLY A 189 17.05 -6.36 -12.22
CA GLY A 189 16.60 -5.99 -13.57
C GLY A 189 15.37 -5.06 -13.56
N PRO A 190 14.82 -4.75 -14.75
CA PRO A 190 13.56 -4.02 -14.88
C PRO A 190 12.40 -4.67 -14.12
N PRO A 191 11.40 -3.89 -13.69
CA PRO A 191 10.29 -4.40 -12.91
C PRO A 191 9.29 -5.21 -13.74
N ARG A 192 8.47 -5.99 -13.05
CA ARG A 192 7.25 -6.60 -13.58
C ARG A 192 6.05 -5.80 -13.10
N GLU A 193 5.25 -5.28 -14.01
CA GLU A 193 3.98 -4.62 -13.69
C GLU A 193 2.92 -5.66 -13.31
N LEU A 194 2.25 -5.49 -12.17
CA LEU A 194 1.25 -6.41 -11.62
C LEU A 194 -0.19 -5.92 -11.81
N ILE A 195 -0.41 -4.62 -11.62
CA ILE A 195 -1.73 -3.97 -11.67
C ILE A 195 -1.55 -2.62 -12.35
N ARG A 196 -2.49 -2.27 -13.23
CA ARG A 196 -2.65 -0.93 -13.83
C ARG A 196 -4.08 -0.44 -13.66
N ILE A 197 -4.24 0.81 -13.23
CA ILE A 197 -5.56 1.43 -12.97
C ILE A 197 -5.62 2.82 -13.59
N GLU A 198 -6.58 3.02 -14.50
CA GLU A 198 -6.86 4.33 -15.12
C GLU A 198 -7.33 5.35 -14.09
N GLN A 199 -6.77 6.56 -14.08
CA GLN A 199 -7.21 7.63 -13.18
C GLN A 199 -8.11 8.66 -13.88
N PRO A 200 -9.37 8.83 -13.42
CA PRO A 200 -10.34 9.70 -14.06
C PRO A 200 -10.03 11.21 -13.91
N PHE A 201 -9.26 11.57 -12.88
CA PHE A 201 -8.86 12.94 -12.53
C PHE A 201 -7.41 12.96 -12.04
N ASP A 202 -6.84 14.15 -11.82
CA ASP A 202 -5.41 14.37 -11.50
C ASP A 202 -5.08 14.28 -9.99
N ASN A 203 -6.04 13.89 -9.16
CA ASN A 203 -5.95 13.84 -7.71
C ASN A 203 -6.68 12.63 -7.12
N HIS A 204 -6.41 12.34 -5.85
CA HIS A 204 -6.85 11.16 -5.11
C HIS A 204 -6.63 9.85 -5.88
N ASN A 205 -5.37 9.64 -6.26
CA ASN A 205 -4.96 8.52 -7.08
C ASN A 205 -4.72 7.26 -6.21
N GLY A 206 -3.48 7.11 -5.77
CA GLY A 206 -3.03 6.02 -4.93
C GLY A 206 -3.04 6.31 -3.44
N GLY A 207 -2.28 5.50 -2.71
CA GLY A 207 -2.14 5.60 -1.28
C GLY A 207 -1.03 4.69 -0.78
N ARG A 208 -1.07 4.39 0.52
CA ARG A 208 -0.08 3.50 1.14
C ARG A 208 -0.25 2.07 0.64
N ILE A 209 0.87 1.42 0.29
CA ILE A 209 0.94 -0.04 0.18
C ILE A 209 1.74 -0.63 1.34
N GLY A 210 1.45 -1.87 1.73
CA GLY A 210 2.18 -2.52 2.81
C GLY A 210 1.75 -3.95 3.07
N PHE A 211 2.60 -4.68 3.79
CA PHE A 211 2.29 -6.01 4.30
C PHE A 211 1.93 -5.93 5.78
N ASN A 212 1.20 -6.93 6.26
CA ASN A 212 0.97 -7.08 7.69
C ASN A 212 2.26 -7.54 8.39
N HIS A 213 2.93 -6.62 9.08
CA HIS A 213 4.19 -6.91 9.78
C HIS A 213 4.03 -7.79 11.04
N LEU A 214 2.79 -8.02 11.50
CA LEU A 214 2.50 -8.92 12.61
C LEU A 214 2.21 -10.36 12.15
N SER A 215 2.10 -10.58 10.84
CA SER A 215 1.83 -11.91 10.29
C SER A 215 3.13 -12.68 10.12
N GLU A 216 3.10 -13.96 10.47
CA GLU A 216 4.24 -14.88 10.39
C GLU A 216 4.03 -15.95 9.30
N PRO A 217 5.12 -16.56 8.77
CA PRO A 217 5.00 -17.65 7.81
C PRO A 217 4.04 -18.76 8.28
N GLY A 218 3.01 -19.02 7.50
CA GLY A 218 1.96 -20.01 7.81
C GLY A 218 0.61 -19.36 8.17
N ASP A 219 0.59 -18.09 8.53
CA ASP A 219 -0.65 -17.33 8.69
C ASP A 219 -1.34 -17.10 7.34
N SER A 220 -2.67 -16.98 7.37
CA SER A 220 -3.48 -16.72 6.17
C SER A 220 -3.27 -15.34 5.55
N ASP A 221 -2.58 -14.44 6.26
CA ASP A 221 -2.30 -13.07 5.82
C ASP A 221 -0.83 -12.85 5.40
N PHE A 222 0.01 -13.87 5.61
CA PHE A 222 1.43 -13.74 5.36
C PHE A 222 1.71 -13.58 3.86
N GLY A 223 2.50 -12.57 3.51
CA GLY A 223 2.88 -12.31 2.12
C GLY A 223 1.75 -11.71 1.26
N LEU A 224 0.65 -11.26 1.86
CA LEU A 224 -0.42 -10.57 1.14
C LEU A 224 -0.23 -9.06 1.25
N LEU A 225 -0.23 -8.41 0.08
CA LEU A 225 -0.02 -6.98 -0.06
C LEU A 225 -1.35 -6.26 0.04
N TYR A 226 -1.43 -5.29 0.94
CA TYR A 226 -2.52 -4.34 1.03
C TYR A 226 -2.19 -3.09 0.22
N ILE A 227 -3.16 -2.60 -0.54
CA ILE A 227 -3.01 -1.45 -1.44
C ILE A 227 -4.12 -0.48 -1.14
N GLY A 228 -3.77 0.70 -0.63
CA GLY A 228 -4.69 1.84 -0.56
C GLY A 228 -4.93 2.39 -1.97
N MET A 229 -6.19 2.36 -2.38
CA MET A 229 -6.67 2.88 -3.65
C MET A 229 -7.73 3.94 -3.37
N ALA A 230 -7.48 5.18 -3.75
CA ALA A 230 -8.42 6.27 -3.50
C ALA A 230 -9.55 6.29 -4.55
N ASP A 231 -10.46 7.25 -4.45
CA ASP A 231 -11.69 7.32 -5.25
C ASP A 231 -11.46 7.79 -6.71
N GLY A 232 -10.22 8.16 -7.05
CA GLY A 232 -9.84 8.63 -8.38
C GLY A 232 -10.05 10.13 -8.59
N GLY A 233 -10.46 10.88 -7.55
CA GLY A 233 -10.41 12.33 -7.55
C GLY A 233 -11.74 13.05 -7.68
N ALA A 234 -11.62 14.32 -8.09
CA ALA A 234 -12.68 15.31 -8.06
C ALA A 234 -13.27 15.56 -6.65
N ALA A 235 -14.30 16.41 -6.57
CA ALA A 235 -14.91 16.76 -5.31
C ALA A 235 -16.08 15.81 -4.97
N GLY A 236 -15.86 14.93 -3.99
CA GLY A 236 -16.93 14.15 -3.36
C GLY A 236 -17.36 12.90 -4.12
N ASP A 237 -16.42 12.09 -4.61
CA ASP A 237 -16.66 10.86 -5.40
C ASP A 237 -17.63 11.13 -6.57
N GLU A 238 -17.24 12.03 -7.48
CA GLU A 238 -18.11 12.51 -8.56
C GLU A 238 -18.65 11.39 -9.45
N LEU A 239 -17.91 10.30 -9.61
CA LEU A 239 -18.32 9.13 -10.38
C LEU A 239 -19.19 8.14 -9.56
N ASP A 240 -19.34 8.35 -8.25
CA ASP A 240 -20.10 7.51 -7.32
C ASP A 240 -19.67 6.04 -7.37
N ILE A 241 -18.35 5.81 -7.44
CA ILE A 241 -17.77 4.47 -7.62
C ILE A 241 -17.08 3.93 -6.36
N ALA A 242 -16.84 4.75 -5.33
CA ALA A 242 -16.16 4.31 -4.12
C ALA A 242 -17.00 3.29 -3.32
N GLN A 243 -18.33 3.43 -3.31
CA GLN A 243 -19.22 2.47 -2.64
C GLN A 243 -19.62 1.26 -3.51
N ASN A 244 -19.28 1.28 -4.80
CA ASN A 244 -19.54 0.17 -5.69
C ASN A 244 -18.56 -1.00 -5.40
N LEU A 245 -19.10 -2.16 -5.01
CA LEU A 245 -18.31 -3.36 -4.70
C LEU A 245 -17.66 -4.00 -5.94
N GLY A 246 -18.14 -3.68 -7.15
CA GLY A 246 -17.53 -4.11 -8.40
C GLY A 246 -16.42 -3.16 -8.91
N SER A 247 -16.18 -2.05 -8.22
CA SER A 247 -15.17 -1.06 -8.57
C SER A 247 -13.87 -1.26 -7.78
N GLY A 248 -12.73 -0.99 -8.43
CA GLY A 248 -11.41 -0.95 -7.78
C GLY A 248 -11.15 0.33 -6.95
N PHE A 249 -11.98 1.37 -7.11
CA PHE A 249 -11.75 2.70 -6.54
C PHE A 249 -12.34 2.87 -5.14
N GLY A 250 -11.70 3.67 -4.30
CA GLY A 250 -12.11 3.93 -2.92
C GLY A 250 -12.03 2.68 -2.03
N LYS A 251 -10.95 1.90 -2.17
CA LYS A 251 -10.78 0.58 -1.55
C LYS A 251 -9.45 0.46 -0.80
N VAL A 252 -9.42 -0.52 0.11
CA VAL A 252 -8.18 -1.20 0.48
C VAL A 252 -8.20 -2.56 -0.21
N LEU A 253 -7.40 -2.70 -1.26
CA LEU A 253 -7.27 -3.96 -1.99
C LEU A 253 -6.29 -4.88 -1.25
N ARG A 254 -6.46 -6.20 -1.42
CA ARG A 254 -5.60 -7.22 -0.82
C ARG A 254 -5.28 -8.28 -1.86
N ILE A 255 -4.00 -8.40 -2.22
CA ILE A 255 -3.55 -9.30 -3.30
C ILE A 255 -2.45 -10.26 -2.81
N HIS A 256 -2.27 -11.37 -3.53
CA HIS A 256 -1.08 -12.19 -3.43
C HIS A 256 -0.11 -11.81 -4.56
N PRO A 257 0.90 -10.95 -4.33
CA PRO A 257 1.71 -10.38 -5.41
C PRO A 257 2.63 -11.39 -6.10
N LEU A 258 2.95 -12.50 -5.43
CA LEU A 258 3.68 -13.64 -6.03
C LEU A 258 2.76 -14.66 -6.73
N GLY A 259 1.43 -14.44 -6.69
CA GLY A 259 0.45 -15.27 -7.38
C GLY A 259 0.37 -14.97 -8.87
N SER A 260 -0.59 -15.59 -9.56
CA SER A 260 -0.83 -15.37 -10.99
C SER A 260 -2.26 -15.72 -11.42
N ASN A 261 -3.21 -15.69 -10.48
CA ASN A 261 -4.60 -16.09 -10.69
C ASN A 261 -5.54 -14.92 -11.06
N SER A 262 -4.97 -13.77 -11.38
CA SER A 262 -5.64 -12.58 -11.88
C SER A 262 -6.06 -12.75 -13.35
N ALA A 263 -6.99 -11.90 -13.82
CA ALA A 263 -7.45 -11.94 -15.22
C ALA A 263 -6.34 -11.58 -16.22
N ASN A 264 -5.39 -10.73 -15.83
CA ASN A 264 -4.22 -10.37 -16.63
C ASN A 264 -3.09 -11.42 -16.54
N GLY A 265 -3.27 -12.47 -15.73
CA GLY A 265 -2.32 -13.58 -15.57
C GLY A 265 -1.06 -13.23 -14.78
N ARG A 266 -1.03 -12.08 -14.10
CA ARG A 266 0.13 -11.58 -13.36
C ARG A 266 0.00 -11.69 -11.86
#